data_AF-A0A818UKW1-F1
#
_entry.id   AF-A0A818UKW1-F1
#
_cell.length_a   1.000
_cell.length_b   1.000
_cell.length_c   1.000
_cell.angle_alpha   90.00
_cell.angle_beta   90.00
_cell.angle_gamma   90.00
#
_symmetry.space_group_name_H-M   'P 1'
#
loop_
_entity.id
_entity.type
_entity.pdbx_description
1 polymer ?
#
loop_
_entity_poly.entity_id
_entity_poly.type
_entity_poly.pdbx_seq_one_letter_code
_entity_poly.pdbx_strand_id
1 'polypeptide(L)'
;MFKRKTYGWCCWCSVPRVDDHPLAVVHHLTHHPRYKSQSEDALLNSFSTQGAGTEDNPFIVYRDRQLIGKENLKHLRLVCVSDTHNDIHKIRIPNGDVFIHCGDAVNYNTCSNDLRVFNEFVGTLPHRRKLFISGNHCVCLDSKRPDRSQKLLNNMIYLQDQVIDIEGVRIYGSPWKPKRGCFYRAEAFSYDSQDIRGDKWSNIPTDIDILLTHVPPYSIRDNYSGCPGLLDEVVTRVRPRIHLFGHMHKFYGASLYKSENNQKIEGDKFKSESNDILFVNLAIHQGRKLNEAVVIDYYY
;
A
#
# COMPACT_ATOMS: atom_id res chain seq x y z
N MET A 1 62.93 7.01 13.95
CA MET A 1 62.73 7.54 12.60
C MET A 1 62.31 6.36 11.72
N PHE A 2 61.06 6.30 11.25
CA PHE A 2 60.62 5.78 9.93
C PHE A 2 59.08 5.75 9.89
N LYS A 3 58.56 6.19 8.73
CA LYS A 3 57.23 6.75 8.48
C LYS A 3 56.12 5.70 8.32
N ARG A 4 54.90 6.09 8.71
CA ARG A 4 53.62 5.45 8.35
C ARG A 4 53.41 5.45 6.83
N LYS A 5 52.86 4.36 6.28
CA LYS A 5 52.12 4.33 5.01
C LYS A 5 50.73 3.73 5.26
N THR A 6 49.72 4.45 4.78
CA THR A 6 48.31 4.09 4.70
C THR A 6 48.07 3.16 3.51
N TYR A 7 47.19 2.16 3.66
CA TYR A 7 46.59 1.42 2.55
C TYR A 7 45.08 1.66 2.57
N GLY A 8 44.58 2.35 1.54
CA GLY A 8 43.17 2.35 1.17
C GLY A 8 42.91 1.24 0.16
N TRP A 9 41.77 0.56 0.28
CA TRP A 9 41.30 -0.40 -0.70
C TRP A 9 39.94 0.07 -1.25
N CYS A 10 39.96 0.34 -2.55
CA CYS A 10 38.83 0.64 -3.42
C CYS A 10 38.69 -0.59 -4.32
N CYS A 11 37.52 -1.25 -4.35
CA CYS A 11 37.28 -2.36 -5.28
C CYS A 11 36.25 -1.93 -6.32
N TRP A 12 36.77 -1.63 -7.51
CA TRP A 12 36.07 -1.70 -8.78
C TRP A 12 36.09 -3.16 -9.27
N CYS A 13 34.95 -3.69 -9.72
CA CYS A 13 34.90 -4.84 -10.62
C CYS A 13 34.03 -4.47 -11.83
N SER A 14 34.69 -4.43 -12.99
CA SER A 14 34.18 -4.08 -14.31
C SER A 14 33.39 -5.22 -14.94
N VAL A 15 32.30 -4.91 -15.64
CA VAL A 15 31.52 -5.84 -16.49
C VAL A 15 31.94 -5.62 -17.96
N PRO A 16 32.07 -6.66 -18.82
CA PRO A 16 32.55 -6.49 -20.19
C PRO A 16 31.48 -5.93 -21.13
N ARG A 17 31.93 -5.14 -22.12
CA ARG A 17 31.15 -4.66 -23.27
C ARG A 17 30.99 -5.77 -24.30
N VAL A 18 29.81 -5.84 -24.91
CA VAL A 18 29.58 -6.51 -26.20
C VAL A 18 28.86 -5.49 -27.08
N ASP A 19 29.47 -5.21 -28.23
CA ASP A 19 29.01 -4.25 -29.25
C ASP A 19 27.94 -4.85 -30.18
N ASP A 20 27.07 -3.95 -30.65
CA ASP A 20 26.42 -3.83 -31.97
C ASP A 20 25.72 -5.02 -32.66
N HIS A 21 24.40 -4.90 -32.84
CA HIS A 21 23.80 -4.58 -34.16
C HIS A 21 22.33 -4.12 -34.03
N PRO A 22 21.83 -3.29 -34.98
CA PRO A 22 20.63 -2.48 -34.81
C PRO A 22 19.38 -3.15 -35.42
N LEU A 23 18.22 -3.01 -34.77
CA LEU A 23 16.93 -3.21 -35.43
C LEU A 23 16.07 -1.94 -35.32
N ALA A 24 15.76 -1.46 -36.51
CA ALA A 24 15.04 -0.25 -36.85
C ALA A 24 13.70 -0.07 -36.14
N VAL A 25 13.49 1.12 -35.56
CA VAL A 25 12.15 1.66 -35.33
C VAL A 25 11.79 2.50 -36.55
N VAL A 26 10.78 2.05 -37.30
CA VAL A 26 10.26 2.72 -38.48
C VAL A 26 9.56 4.01 -38.05
N HIS A 27 10.18 5.15 -38.37
CA HIS A 27 9.51 6.45 -38.42
C HIS A 27 8.70 6.53 -39.71
N HIS A 28 7.37 6.47 -39.63
CA HIS A 28 6.52 7.06 -40.66
C HIS A 28 5.98 8.40 -40.17
N LEU A 29 6.64 9.45 -40.63
CA LEU A 29 6.11 10.81 -40.70
C LEU A 29 5.13 10.88 -41.88
N THR A 30 3.91 11.34 -41.61
CA THR A 30 3.06 12.00 -42.61
C THR A 30 2.59 13.34 -42.04
N HIS A 31 3.08 14.44 -42.65
CA HIS A 31 2.52 15.80 -42.57
C HIS A 31 1.07 15.78 -43.14
N HIS A 32 0.06 16.57 -42.76
CA HIS A 32 -0.18 17.96 -42.33
C HIS A 32 -1.67 18.03 -41.83
N PRO A 33 -2.29 19.17 -41.42
CA PRO A 33 -1.81 20.54 -41.17
C PRO A 33 -2.12 21.07 -39.75
N ARG A 34 -1.52 22.23 -39.44
CA ARG A 34 -1.74 23.03 -38.23
C ARG A 34 -3.21 23.40 -38.05
N TYR A 35 -3.79 23.03 -36.90
CA TYR A 35 -4.85 23.80 -36.25
C TYR A 35 -4.29 24.38 -34.95
N LYS A 36 -4.20 25.71 -34.89
CA LYS A 36 -4.02 26.43 -33.62
C LYS A 36 -5.40 26.48 -32.96
N SER A 37 -5.55 25.88 -31.78
CA SER A 37 -6.53 26.37 -30.81
C SER A 37 -6.04 26.09 -29.40
N GLN A 38 -5.79 27.19 -28.69
CA GLN A 38 -5.72 27.36 -27.25
C GLN A 38 -6.27 26.18 -26.44
N SER A 39 -5.44 25.60 -25.55
CA SER A 39 -5.78 25.13 -24.19
C SER A 39 -4.94 23.94 -23.66
N GLU A 40 -3.93 23.44 -24.37
CA GLU A 40 -3.14 22.30 -23.83
C GLU A 40 -2.20 22.68 -22.66
N ASP A 41 -1.72 23.92 -22.61
CA ASP A 41 -0.85 24.38 -21.51
C ASP A 41 -1.60 24.65 -20.18
N ALA A 42 -2.93 24.58 -20.18
CA ALA A 42 -3.76 24.71 -18.98
C ALA A 42 -4.13 23.36 -18.34
N LEU A 43 -3.87 22.23 -19.02
CA LEU A 43 -4.21 20.89 -18.55
C LEU A 43 -3.09 20.20 -17.74
N LEU A 44 -1.88 20.76 -17.75
CA LEU A 44 -0.73 20.24 -16.97
C LEU A 44 -0.64 20.81 -15.55
N ASN A 45 -1.51 21.75 -15.18
CA ASN A 45 -1.52 22.40 -13.86
C ASN A 45 -2.73 22.08 -12.98
N SER A 46 -3.56 21.10 -13.34
CA SER A 46 -4.57 20.57 -12.42
C SER A 46 -4.02 19.35 -11.67
N PHE A 47 -3.14 19.59 -10.69
CA PHE A 47 -2.97 18.69 -9.53
C PHE A 47 -4.24 18.73 -8.65
N SER A 48 -5.41 18.58 -9.26
CA SER A 48 -6.70 18.73 -8.61
C SER A 48 -7.07 17.42 -7.92
N THR A 49 -6.84 17.41 -6.61
CA THR A 49 -7.56 16.61 -5.60
C THR A 49 -7.65 15.11 -5.86
N GLN A 50 -6.61 14.36 -5.45
CA GLN A 50 -6.78 12.97 -5.03
C GLN A 50 -7.68 13.00 -3.79
N GLY A 51 -8.99 12.86 -3.98
CA GLY A 51 -9.98 13.03 -2.91
C GLY A 51 -9.86 12.00 -1.79
N ALA A 52 -10.40 12.29 -0.61
CA ALA A 52 -11.07 11.26 0.16
C ALA A 52 -12.55 11.27 -0.16
N GLY A 53 -13.13 10.08 -0.06
CA GLY A 53 -14.57 9.91 -0.11
C GLY A 53 -15.19 10.42 1.17
N THR A 54 -16.47 10.75 1.09
CA THR A 54 -17.31 10.99 2.26
C THR A 54 -18.23 9.80 2.51
N GLU A 55 -19.02 9.90 3.57
CA GLU A 55 -20.10 8.96 3.88
C GLU A 55 -21.16 8.91 2.75
N ASP A 56 -21.30 9.97 1.98
CA ASP A 56 -22.31 10.06 0.90
C ASP A 56 -21.70 9.82 -0.49
N ASN A 57 -20.38 9.92 -0.62
CA ASN A 57 -19.67 9.83 -1.89
C ASN A 57 -18.30 9.13 -1.69
N PRO A 58 -18.22 7.80 -1.79
CA PRO A 58 -16.97 7.07 -1.56
C PRO A 58 -15.89 7.49 -2.55
N PHE A 59 -14.63 7.40 -2.13
CA PHE A 59 -13.48 7.73 -2.99
C PHE A 59 -13.41 6.72 -4.13
N ILE A 60 -13.68 5.45 -3.80
CA ILE A 60 -13.58 4.33 -4.71
C ILE A 60 -14.85 3.50 -4.59
N VAL A 61 -15.47 3.21 -5.72
CA VAL A 61 -16.52 2.18 -5.83
C VAL A 61 -15.92 1.00 -6.56
N TYR A 62 -15.76 -0.13 -5.85
CA TYR A 62 -15.29 -1.37 -6.45
C TYR A 62 -16.48 -2.31 -6.68
N ARG A 63 -16.67 -2.73 -7.94
CA ARG A 63 -17.66 -3.72 -8.33
C ARG A 63 -17.04 -4.72 -9.27
N ASP A 64 -17.09 -6.00 -8.91
CA ASP A 64 -16.75 -7.07 -9.84
C ASP A 64 -17.66 -7.01 -11.08
N ARG A 65 -17.11 -7.26 -12.26
CA ARG A 65 -17.84 -7.21 -13.54
C ARG A 65 -19.05 -8.16 -13.54
N GLN A 66 -18.96 -9.31 -12.88
CA GLN A 66 -20.06 -10.28 -12.76
C GLN A 66 -21.26 -9.73 -11.96
N LEU A 67 -21.07 -8.63 -11.24
CA LEU A 67 -22.11 -7.92 -10.51
C LEU A 67 -22.72 -6.78 -11.32
N ILE A 68 -22.17 -6.43 -12.49
CA ILE A 68 -22.73 -5.38 -13.34
C ILE A 68 -24.12 -5.78 -13.84
N GLY A 69 -25.09 -4.90 -13.66
CA GLY A 69 -26.49 -5.14 -14.04
C GLY A 69 -27.30 -5.95 -13.02
N LYS A 70 -26.67 -6.41 -11.94
CA LYS A 70 -27.40 -7.00 -10.80
C LYS A 70 -27.95 -5.90 -9.90
N GLU A 71 -29.17 -6.11 -9.42
CA GLU A 71 -29.85 -5.23 -8.46
C GLU A 71 -29.74 -5.77 -7.04
N ASN A 72 -29.99 -4.92 -6.04
CA ASN A 72 -29.99 -5.28 -4.61
C ASN A 72 -28.67 -5.89 -4.09
N LEU A 73 -27.54 -5.48 -4.67
CA LEU A 73 -26.22 -5.88 -4.22
C LEU A 73 -25.93 -5.38 -2.81
N LYS A 74 -25.29 -6.22 -2.01
CA LYS A 74 -24.70 -5.80 -0.74
C LYS A 74 -23.35 -5.16 -1.01
N HIS A 75 -22.92 -4.30 -0.08
CA HIS A 75 -21.56 -3.80 -0.06
C HIS A 75 -21.07 -3.66 1.37
N LEU A 76 -19.75 -3.71 1.53
CA LEU A 76 -19.07 -3.22 2.72
C LEU A 76 -18.46 -1.87 2.40
N ARG A 77 -18.72 -0.87 3.25
CA ARG A 77 -18.02 0.40 3.24
C ARG A 77 -16.77 0.32 4.12
N LEU A 78 -15.62 0.33 3.47
CA LEU A 78 -14.30 0.27 4.09
C LEU A 78 -13.75 1.68 4.26
N VAL A 79 -13.32 2.04 5.46
CA VAL A 79 -12.66 3.32 5.77
C VAL A 79 -11.22 3.03 6.12
N CYS A 80 -10.31 3.42 5.23
CA CYS A 80 -8.96 2.90 5.17
C CYS A 80 -7.93 4.01 5.37
N VAL A 81 -6.96 3.79 6.26
CA VAL A 81 -5.83 4.69 6.53
C VAL A 81 -4.55 3.89 6.75
N SER A 82 -3.41 4.57 6.71
CA SER A 82 -2.12 4.02 7.13
C SER A 82 -1.20 5.14 7.59
N ASP A 83 -0.13 4.78 8.29
CA ASP A 83 0.96 5.69 8.63
C ASP A 83 0.47 6.90 9.41
N THR A 84 -0.38 6.71 10.42
CA THR A 84 -0.88 7.85 11.20
C THR A 84 0.19 8.43 12.13
N HIS A 85 1.20 7.66 12.54
CA HIS A 85 2.34 8.16 13.33
C HIS A 85 1.92 9.00 14.56
N ASN A 86 0.98 8.48 15.37
CA ASN A 86 0.31 9.14 16.51
C ASN A 86 -0.69 10.27 16.15
N ASP A 87 -0.84 10.63 14.87
CA ASP A 87 -1.65 11.76 14.43
C ASP A 87 -3.06 11.38 13.97
N ILE A 88 -3.55 10.18 14.31
CA ILE A 88 -4.89 9.73 13.88
C ILE A 88 -6.02 10.70 14.31
N HIS A 89 -5.86 11.36 15.46
CA HIS A 89 -6.82 12.34 15.97
C HIS A 89 -6.88 13.64 15.15
N LYS A 90 -5.89 13.87 14.26
CA LYS A 90 -5.81 15.07 13.42
C LYS A 90 -6.56 14.91 12.08
N ILE A 91 -7.00 13.71 11.75
CA ILE A 91 -7.76 13.44 10.53
C ILE A 91 -9.21 13.09 10.86
N ARG A 92 -10.12 13.44 9.95
CA ARG A 92 -11.50 12.98 10.01
C ARG A 92 -11.55 11.51 9.55
N ILE A 93 -12.17 10.67 10.36
CA ILE A 93 -12.53 9.30 9.98
C ILE A 93 -14.04 9.29 9.65
N PRO A 94 -14.44 9.16 8.37
CA PRO A 94 -15.85 9.02 7.99
C PRO A 94 -16.49 7.77 8.60
N ASN A 95 -17.83 7.74 8.67
CA ASN A 95 -18.56 6.51 9.00
C ASN A 95 -18.42 5.45 7.90
N GLY A 96 -18.44 4.18 8.32
CA GLY A 96 -18.45 3.01 7.45
C GLY A 96 -18.65 1.73 8.25
N ASP A 97 -18.68 0.59 7.55
CA ASP A 97 -18.89 -0.72 8.17
C ASP A 97 -17.61 -1.25 8.81
N VAL A 98 -16.47 -1.04 8.15
CA VAL A 98 -15.17 -1.59 8.52
C VAL A 98 -14.11 -0.49 8.49
N PHE A 99 -13.50 -0.20 9.64
CA PHE A 99 -12.29 0.63 9.72
C PHE A 99 -11.05 -0.26 9.50
N ILE A 100 -10.10 0.19 8.68
CA ILE A 100 -8.86 -0.55 8.36
C ILE A 100 -7.66 0.39 8.51
N HIS A 101 -6.64 -0.05 9.26
CA HIS A 101 -5.37 0.66 9.37
C HIS A 101 -4.17 -0.22 8.95
N CYS A 102 -3.43 0.20 7.92
CA CYS A 102 -2.37 -0.60 7.28
C CYS A 102 -0.96 -0.38 7.85
N GLY A 103 -0.83 -0.30 9.17
CA GLY A 103 0.45 -0.19 9.86
C GLY A 103 0.94 1.23 10.12
N ASP A 104 1.99 1.34 10.94
CA ASP A 104 2.58 2.60 11.41
C ASP A 104 1.58 3.56 12.09
N ALA A 105 0.78 3.00 12.99
CA ALA A 105 -0.13 3.78 13.83
C ALA A 105 0.60 4.70 14.82
N VAL A 106 1.84 4.34 15.18
CA VAL A 106 2.66 5.03 16.18
C VAL A 106 4.04 5.37 15.63
N ASN A 107 4.77 6.27 16.28
CA ASN A 107 6.15 6.60 15.90
C ASN A 107 7.17 5.54 16.36
N TYR A 108 8.27 5.35 15.63
CA TYR A 108 9.25 4.30 15.93
C TYR A 108 9.95 4.41 17.31
N ASN A 109 9.99 5.61 17.89
CA ASN A 109 10.64 5.90 19.18
C ASN A 109 9.65 5.91 20.36
N THR A 110 8.40 5.52 20.13
CA THR A 110 7.34 5.54 21.13
C THR A 110 7.20 4.22 21.87
N CYS A 111 6.44 4.22 22.96
CA CYS A 111 6.27 3.06 23.82
C CYS A 111 4.89 2.41 23.65
N SER A 112 4.64 1.31 24.35
CA SER A 112 3.34 0.63 24.34
C SER A 112 2.15 1.52 24.76
N ASN A 113 2.40 2.63 25.46
CA ASN A 113 1.37 3.62 25.79
C ASN A 113 0.77 4.29 24.54
N ASP A 114 1.58 4.63 23.55
CA ASP A 114 1.11 5.26 22.32
C ASP A 114 0.19 4.32 21.54
N LEU A 115 0.50 3.02 21.55
CA LEU A 115 -0.37 2.00 20.97
C LEU A 115 -1.70 1.88 21.73
N ARG A 116 -1.68 2.02 23.06
CA ARG A 116 -2.91 2.08 23.87
C ARG A 116 -3.77 3.30 23.52
N VAL A 117 -3.17 4.48 23.40
CA VAL A 117 -3.90 5.71 22.99
C VAL A 117 -4.53 5.53 21.62
N PHE A 118 -3.79 4.96 20.66
CA PHE A 118 -4.33 4.60 19.35
C PHE A 118 -5.52 3.62 19.48
N ASN A 119 -5.39 2.57 20.28
CA ASN A 119 -6.46 1.59 20.50
C ASN A 119 -7.72 2.19 21.16
N GLU A 120 -7.54 3.11 22.12
CA GLU A 120 -8.64 3.82 22.76
C GLU A 120 -9.36 4.71 21.75
N PHE A 121 -8.63 5.49 20.94
CA PHE A 121 -9.21 6.30 19.87
C PHE A 121 -10.02 5.42 18.89
N VAL A 122 -9.43 4.33 18.39
CA VAL A 122 -10.11 3.43 17.44
C VAL A 122 -11.37 2.79 18.07
N GLY A 123 -11.37 2.55 19.37
CA GLY A 123 -12.55 2.06 20.10
C GLY A 123 -13.73 3.02 20.10
N THR A 124 -13.48 4.33 19.99
CA THR A 124 -14.55 5.34 19.88
C THR A 124 -15.22 5.38 18.50
N LEU A 125 -14.60 4.78 17.48
CA LEU A 125 -15.13 4.83 16.13
C LEU A 125 -16.40 3.96 15.99
N PRO A 126 -17.43 4.42 15.26
CA PRO A 126 -18.72 3.73 15.18
C PRO A 126 -18.72 2.48 14.30
N HIS A 127 -17.63 2.25 13.55
CA HIS A 127 -17.47 1.09 12.67
C HIS A 127 -17.72 -0.23 13.40
N ARG A 128 -18.49 -1.13 12.78
CA ARG A 128 -18.84 -2.42 13.38
C ARG A 128 -17.62 -3.32 13.52
N ARG A 129 -16.70 -3.26 12.57
CA ARG A 129 -15.41 -3.97 12.60
C ARG A 129 -14.26 -2.96 12.48
N LYS A 130 -13.17 -3.22 13.19
CA LYS A 130 -11.93 -2.44 13.12
C LYS A 130 -10.78 -3.41 12.93
N LEU A 131 -10.02 -3.25 11.85
CA LEU A 131 -8.90 -4.11 11.48
C LEU A 131 -7.60 -3.31 11.53
N PHE A 132 -6.54 -3.96 12.02
CA PHE A 132 -5.21 -3.35 12.08
C PHE A 132 -4.14 -4.38 11.74
N ILE A 133 -3.24 -4.03 10.84
CA ILE A 133 -1.94 -4.70 10.69
C ILE A 133 -0.85 -3.77 11.23
N SER A 134 0.26 -4.34 11.68
CA SER A 134 1.41 -3.54 12.12
C SER A 134 2.20 -2.94 10.97
N GLY A 135 3.10 -2.02 11.29
CA GLY A 135 4.13 -1.54 10.37
C GLY A 135 5.50 -1.49 11.05
N ASN A 136 6.49 -0.88 10.40
CA ASN A 136 7.86 -0.88 10.89
C ASN A 136 8.14 0.02 12.10
N HIS A 137 7.22 0.94 12.43
CA HIS A 137 7.30 1.78 13.62
C HIS A 137 6.69 1.11 14.85
N CYS A 138 5.86 0.08 14.68
CA CYS A 138 5.16 -0.61 15.76
C CYS A 138 6.05 -1.64 16.48
N VAL A 139 7.22 -1.21 16.97
CA VAL A 139 8.24 -2.06 17.59
C VAL A 139 7.76 -2.86 18.81
N CYS A 140 6.75 -2.38 19.54
CA CYS A 140 6.14 -3.08 20.68
C CYS A 140 5.23 -4.26 20.29
N LEU A 141 4.96 -4.44 19.00
CA LEU A 141 4.21 -5.56 18.45
C LEU A 141 5.11 -6.62 17.80
N ASP A 142 6.39 -6.31 17.56
CA ASP A 142 7.32 -7.26 16.95
C ASP A 142 7.61 -8.43 17.90
N SER A 143 7.45 -9.65 17.37
CA SER A 143 7.81 -10.92 18.00
C SER A 143 9.20 -10.97 18.63
N LYS A 144 10.16 -10.18 18.12
CA LYS A 144 11.54 -10.11 18.63
C LYS A 144 11.67 -9.30 19.91
N ARG A 145 10.60 -8.65 20.38
CA ARG A 145 10.57 -7.84 21.60
C ARG A 145 9.76 -8.53 22.70
N PRO A 146 10.23 -8.48 23.96
CA PRO A 146 9.64 -9.22 25.08
C PRO A 146 8.27 -8.69 25.52
N ASP A 147 7.91 -7.45 25.15
CA ASP A 147 6.70 -6.75 25.57
C ASP A 147 5.56 -6.88 24.54
N ARG A 148 5.26 -8.12 24.13
CA ARG A 148 4.19 -8.44 23.17
C ARG A 148 2.87 -7.78 23.58
N SER A 149 2.55 -6.66 22.93
CA SER A 149 1.44 -5.78 23.34
C SER A 149 0.17 -6.00 22.52
N GLN A 150 0.03 -7.13 21.81
CA GLN A 150 -1.20 -7.47 21.07
C GLN A 150 -2.45 -7.46 21.98
N LYS A 151 -2.29 -7.79 23.27
CA LYS A 151 -3.37 -7.71 24.27
C LYS A 151 -3.90 -6.28 24.50
N LEU A 152 -3.11 -5.25 24.18
CA LEU A 152 -3.54 -3.85 24.27
C LEU A 152 -4.53 -3.50 23.15
N LEU A 153 -4.57 -4.27 22.06
CA LEU A 153 -5.41 -4.03 20.89
C LEU A 153 -6.79 -4.68 21.06
N ASN A 154 -7.49 -4.39 22.16
CA ASN A 154 -8.77 -5.02 22.50
C ASN A 154 -9.99 -4.37 21.82
N ASN A 155 -9.84 -3.20 21.21
CA ASN A 155 -10.92 -2.49 20.49
C ASN A 155 -10.89 -2.75 18.98
N MET A 156 -9.97 -3.59 18.52
CA MET A 156 -9.77 -3.91 17.11
C MET A 156 -9.27 -5.34 16.94
N ILE A 157 -9.36 -5.83 15.72
CA ILE A 157 -8.83 -7.13 15.32
C ILE A 157 -7.46 -6.90 14.71
N TYR A 158 -6.43 -7.39 15.39
CA TYR A 158 -5.07 -7.36 14.89
C TYR A 158 -4.81 -8.55 13.97
N LEU A 159 -4.41 -8.29 12.72
CA LEU A 159 -4.06 -9.32 11.74
C LEU A 159 -2.54 -9.40 11.58
N GLN A 160 -2.00 -10.61 11.71
CA GLN A 160 -0.61 -10.92 11.42
C GLN A 160 -0.53 -12.32 10.81
N ASP A 161 -0.38 -12.37 9.49
CA ASP A 161 -0.39 -13.59 8.69
C ASP A 161 -1.68 -14.40 8.87
N GLN A 162 -2.82 -13.70 8.88
CA GLN A 162 -4.13 -14.28 9.18
C GLN A 162 -5.20 -13.76 8.22
N VAL A 163 -6.17 -14.65 7.94
CA VAL A 163 -7.41 -14.32 7.24
C VAL A 163 -8.52 -14.02 8.24
N ILE A 164 -9.36 -13.05 7.92
CA ILE A 164 -10.69 -12.89 8.52
C ILE A 164 -11.75 -12.88 7.43
N ASP A 165 -12.91 -13.45 7.73
CA ASP A 165 -14.11 -13.35 6.91
C ASP A 165 -15.08 -12.32 7.53
N ILE A 166 -15.50 -11.35 6.73
CA ILE A 166 -16.53 -10.38 7.10
C ILE A 166 -17.63 -10.45 6.04
N GLU A 167 -18.74 -11.11 6.39
CA GLU A 167 -19.91 -11.25 5.50
C GLU A 167 -19.58 -11.90 4.14
N GLY A 168 -18.65 -12.86 4.13
CA GLY A 168 -18.19 -13.53 2.91
C GLY A 168 -17.06 -12.81 2.19
N VAL A 169 -16.63 -11.63 2.68
CA VAL A 169 -15.45 -10.91 2.17
C VAL A 169 -14.23 -11.35 2.97
N ARG A 170 -13.28 -12.01 2.30
CA ARG A 170 -12.08 -12.57 2.91
C ARG A 170 -10.91 -11.60 2.84
N ILE A 171 -10.39 -11.23 3.99
CA ILE A 171 -9.34 -10.22 4.15
C ILE A 171 -8.13 -10.88 4.80
N TYR A 172 -6.96 -10.83 4.14
CA TYR A 172 -5.69 -11.28 4.71
C TYR A 172 -4.83 -10.10 5.11
N GLY A 173 -4.20 -10.15 6.28
CA GLY A 173 -3.33 -9.09 6.76
C GLY A 173 -1.93 -9.57 7.15
N SER A 174 -0.89 -8.88 6.70
CA SER A 174 0.49 -9.20 7.03
C SER A 174 1.39 -7.95 7.17
N PRO A 175 2.16 -7.82 8.27
CA PRO A 175 2.94 -6.61 8.55
C PRO A 175 4.37 -6.61 8.00
N TRP A 176 4.83 -7.73 7.42
CA TRP A 176 6.26 -7.89 7.10
C TRP A 176 6.77 -6.88 6.09
N LYS A 177 8.06 -6.56 6.21
CA LYS A 177 8.77 -5.76 5.24
C LYS A 177 10.17 -6.33 4.94
N PRO A 178 10.71 -6.09 3.74
CA PRO A 178 12.12 -6.30 3.49
C PRO A 178 12.98 -5.43 4.42
N LYS A 179 13.99 -6.03 5.04
CA LYS A 179 14.96 -5.36 5.89
C LYS A 179 15.69 -4.30 5.08
N ARG A 180 15.80 -3.08 5.63
CA ARG A 180 16.71 -2.06 5.13
C ARG A 180 18.01 -2.17 5.93
N GLY A 181 19.14 -1.84 5.31
CA GLY A 181 20.48 -2.06 5.89
C GLY A 181 20.69 -1.46 7.30
N CYS A 182 21.91 -1.64 7.82
CA CYS A 182 22.29 -1.60 9.25
C CYS A 182 21.94 -0.35 10.09
N PHE A 183 21.44 0.73 9.49
CA PHE A 183 21.28 2.03 10.16
C PHE A 183 19.83 2.48 10.34
N TYR A 184 18.86 1.67 9.94
CA TYR A 184 17.45 2.02 10.08
C TYR A 184 16.95 1.68 11.49
N ARG A 185 16.32 2.65 12.18
CA ARG A 185 15.87 2.49 13.58
C ARG A 185 14.46 1.92 13.70
N ALA A 186 13.64 2.05 12.66
CA ALA A 186 12.28 1.54 12.59
C ALA A 186 12.26 0.18 11.87
N GLU A 187 12.60 -0.87 12.59
CA GLU A 187 12.88 -2.21 12.03
C GLU A 187 11.90 -3.28 12.51
N ALA A 188 10.74 -2.89 13.05
CA ALA A 188 9.70 -3.86 13.39
C ALA A 188 9.29 -4.63 12.13
N PHE A 189 9.08 -5.93 12.28
CA PHE A 189 8.62 -6.82 11.19
C PHE A 189 9.57 -6.82 9.97
N SER A 190 10.85 -6.49 10.16
CA SER A 190 11.89 -6.67 9.16
C SER A 190 12.22 -8.15 8.94
N TYR A 191 12.28 -8.53 7.66
CA TYR A 191 12.63 -9.86 7.18
C TYR A 191 13.73 -9.78 6.12
N ASP A 192 14.50 -10.86 5.93
CA ASP A 192 15.51 -10.89 4.87
C ASP A 192 14.86 -10.71 3.49
N SER A 193 15.41 -9.81 2.67
CA SER A 193 14.85 -9.51 1.35
C SER A 193 14.88 -10.69 0.38
N GLN A 194 15.83 -11.63 0.56
CA GLN A 194 15.97 -12.82 -0.28
C GLN A 194 14.93 -13.88 0.12
N ASP A 195 14.64 -14.00 1.42
CA ASP A 195 13.82 -15.09 1.95
C ASP A 195 12.33 -14.72 2.12
N ILE A 196 12.01 -13.42 2.25
CA ILE A 196 10.65 -12.96 2.58
C ILE A 196 9.58 -13.47 1.62
N ARG A 197 9.90 -13.64 0.33
CA ARG A 197 8.97 -14.20 -0.66
C ARG A 197 8.60 -15.64 -0.30
N GLY A 198 9.60 -16.47 -0.05
CA GLY A 198 9.42 -17.89 0.25
C GLY A 198 8.81 -18.14 1.62
N ASP A 199 9.15 -17.31 2.60
CA ASP A 199 8.77 -17.56 3.99
C ASP A 199 7.47 -16.87 4.41
N LYS A 200 7.13 -15.73 3.78
CA LYS A 200 5.97 -14.91 4.16
C LYS A 200 4.95 -14.82 3.04
N TRP A 201 5.37 -14.40 1.85
CA TRP A 201 4.44 -14.08 0.76
C TRP A 201 3.83 -15.31 0.10
N SER A 202 4.58 -16.42 0.03
CA SER A 202 4.08 -17.72 -0.45
C SER A 202 2.91 -18.27 0.38
N ASN A 203 2.83 -17.88 1.66
CA ASN A 203 1.79 -18.33 2.60
C ASN A 203 0.47 -17.57 2.46
N ILE A 204 0.43 -16.49 1.67
CA ILE A 204 -0.81 -15.75 1.40
C ILE A 204 -1.77 -16.68 0.64
N PRO A 205 -3.01 -16.92 1.13
CA PRO A 205 -4.00 -17.75 0.44
C PRO A 205 -4.45 -17.10 -0.88
N THR A 206 -4.81 -17.91 -1.87
CA THR A 206 -5.29 -17.44 -3.18
C THR A 206 -6.78 -17.10 -3.21
N ASP A 207 -7.51 -17.44 -2.16
CA ASP A 207 -8.96 -17.30 -2.03
C ASP A 207 -9.31 -16.13 -1.10
N ILE A 208 -8.67 -14.98 -1.34
CA ILE A 208 -8.91 -13.73 -0.62
C ILE A 208 -9.40 -12.63 -1.55
N ASP A 209 -10.28 -11.78 -1.03
CA ASP A 209 -10.78 -10.60 -1.73
C ASP A 209 -9.83 -9.42 -1.54
N ILE A 210 -9.35 -9.22 -0.31
CA ILE A 210 -8.59 -8.03 0.08
C ILE A 210 -7.29 -8.44 0.77
N LEU A 211 -6.18 -7.89 0.29
CA LEU A 211 -4.87 -8.03 0.91
C LEU A 211 -4.49 -6.74 1.63
N LEU A 212 -4.06 -6.86 2.88
CA LEU A 212 -3.47 -5.77 3.67
C LEU A 212 -1.99 -6.06 3.89
N THR A 213 -1.11 -5.18 3.41
CA THR A 213 0.31 -5.19 3.77
C THR A 213 0.76 -3.81 4.24
N HIS A 214 1.81 -3.73 5.04
CA HIS A 214 2.34 -2.40 5.38
C HIS A 214 3.12 -1.80 4.21
N VAL A 215 4.03 -2.59 3.63
CA VAL A 215 4.82 -2.15 2.48
C VAL A 215 4.08 -2.31 1.16
N PRO A 216 4.35 -1.44 0.18
CA PRO A 216 3.83 -1.62 -1.17
C PRO A 216 4.53 -2.76 -1.90
N PRO A 217 3.87 -3.36 -2.91
CA PRO A 217 4.55 -4.13 -3.94
C PRO A 217 5.49 -3.22 -4.75
N TYR A 218 6.57 -3.79 -5.28
CA TYR A 218 7.53 -3.05 -6.10
C TYR A 218 6.85 -2.39 -7.31
N SER A 219 7.33 -1.21 -7.71
CA SER A 219 6.85 -0.36 -8.83
C SER A 219 5.40 0.17 -8.74
N ILE A 220 4.65 -0.22 -7.71
CA ILE A 220 3.28 0.22 -7.48
C ILE A 220 3.22 1.25 -6.36
N ARG A 221 3.15 2.53 -6.75
CA ARG A 221 3.03 3.67 -5.81
C ARG A 221 4.12 3.65 -4.72
N ASP A 222 5.35 3.30 -5.11
CA ASP A 222 6.42 2.95 -4.17
C ASP A 222 7.80 3.55 -4.49
N ASN A 223 7.94 4.33 -5.56
CA ASN A 223 9.23 4.81 -6.09
C ASN A 223 10.31 3.72 -6.19
N TYR A 224 9.93 2.52 -6.65
CA TYR A 224 10.85 1.38 -6.81
C TYR A 224 11.53 0.97 -5.49
N SER A 225 10.84 1.17 -4.38
CA SER A 225 11.32 0.84 -3.03
C SER A 225 10.44 -0.17 -2.30
N GLY A 226 9.37 -0.64 -2.94
CA GLY A 226 8.51 -1.73 -2.49
C GLY A 226 9.15 -3.10 -2.67
N CYS A 227 8.40 -4.15 -2.35
CA CYS A 227 8.92 -5.52 -2.35
C CYS A 227 8.68 -6.22 -3.70
N PRO A 228 9.73 -6.67 -4.43
CA PRO A 228 9.57 -7.39 -5.70
C PRO A 228 8.88 -8.74 -5.52
N GLY A 229 9.24 -9.48 -4.46
CA GLY A 229 8.60 -10.76 -4.17
C GLY A 229 7.12 -10.63 -3.82
N LEU A 230 6.70 -9.52 -3.21
CA LEU A 230 5.29 -9.24 -2.95
C LEU A 230 4.55 -8.93 -4.26
N LEU A 231 5.14 -8.10 -5.14
CA LEU A 231 4.55 -7.82 -6.45
C LEU A 231 4.29 -9.13 -7.22
N ASP A 232 5.33 -9.97 -7.31
CA ASP A 232 5.27 -11.25 -8.02
C ASP A 232 4.14 -12.14 -7.49
N GLU A 233 4.08 -12.38 -6.17
CA GLU A 233 3.02 -13.19 -5.57
C GLU A 233 1.61 -12.61 -5.81
N VAL A 234 1.46 -11.28 -5.71
CA VAL A 234 0.18 -10.60 -5.85
C VAL A 234 -0.34 -10.67 -7.29
N VAL A 235 0.51 -10.43 -8.29
CA VAL A 235 0.07 -10.38 -9.69
C VAL A 235 -0.02 -11.76 -10.35
N THR A 236 0.79 -12.73 -9.91
CA THR A 236 0.85 -14.06 -10.54
C THR A 236 -0.01 -15.13 -9.87
N ARG A 237 -0.17 -15.09 -8.53
CA ARG A 237 -0.78 -16.19 -7.77
C ARG A 237 -1.98 -15.77 -6.95
N VAL A 238 -1.82 -14.79 -6.07
CA VAL A 238 -2.83 -14.41 -5.06
C VAL A 238 -3.99 -13.66 -5.70
N ARG A 239 -3.67 -12.66 -6.53
CA ARG A 239 -4.63 -11.87 -7.32
C ARG A 239 -5.85 -11.37 -6.53
N PRO A 240 -5.62 -10.68 -5.39
CA PRO A 240 -6.72 -10.09 -4.62
C PRO A 240 -7.41 -9.02 -5.47
N ARG A 241 -8.70 -8.78 -5.22
CA ARG A 241 -9.44 -7.70 -5.87
C ARG A 241 -8.93 -6.33 -5.46
N ILE A 242 -8.56 -6.19 -4.18
CA ILE A 242 -7.99 -4.96 -3.60
C ILE A 242 -6.74 -5.29 -2.79
N HIS A 243 -5.68 -4.50 -2.98
CA HIS A 243 -4.48 -4.53 -2.15
C HIS A 243 -4.27 -3.16 -1.50
N LEU A 244 -4.46 -3.11 -0.18
CA LEU A 244 -4.31 -1.93 0.65
C LEU A 244 -2.94 -1.93 1.36
N PHE A 245 -2.24 -0.80 1.32
CA PHE A 245 -0.94 -0.65 1.96
C PHE A 245 -0.61 0.81 2.28
N GLY A 246 0.56 1.06 2.87
CA GLY A 246 1.04 2.39 3.22
C GLY A 246 2.54 2.55 2.98
N HIS A 247 3.25 3.02 4.01
CA HIS A 247 4.71 3.19 4.11
C HIS A 247 5.30 4.30 3.20
N MET A 248 4.85 4.40 1.95
CA MET A 248 5.39 5.33 0.96
C MET A 248 4.59 6.62 0.88
N HIS A 249 4.82 7.50 1.86
CA HIS A 249 4.12 8.77 2.13
C HIS A 249 3.87 9.67 0.92
N LYS A 250 4.84 9.76 0.00
CA LYS A 250 4.73 10.63 -1.19
C LYS A 250 3.77 10.10 -2.26
N PHE A 251 3.36 8.83 -2.17
CA PHE A 251 2.65 8.11 -3.22
C PHE A 251 1.25 7.66 -2.79
N TYR A 252 0.62 8.39 -1.87
CA TYR A 252 -0.80 8.25 -1.56
C TYR A 252 -1.67 8.17 -2.83
N GLY A 253 -2.81 7.48 -2.73
CA GLY A 253 -3.78 7.34 -3.80
C GLY A 253 -3.86 5.92 -4.37
N ALA A 254 -4.56 5.77 -5.48
CA ALA A 254 -4.93 4.48 -6.03
C ALA A 254 -4.36 4.22 -7.43
N SER A 255 -4.21 2.95 -7.79
CA SER A 255 -3.79 2.50 -9.11
C SER A 255 -4.45 1.18 -9.45
N LEU A 256 -5.05 1.10 -10.63
CA LEU A 256 -5.62 -0.13 -11.16
C LEU A 256 -4.58 -0.83 -12.03
N TYR A 257 -4.34 -2.10 -11.74
CA TYR A 257 -3.49 -2.96 -12.56
C TYR A 257 -4.35 -3.87 -13.42
N LYS A 258 -4.22 -3.72 -14.74
CA LYS A 258 -4.92 -4.52 -15.73
C LYS A 258 -4.10 -5.71 -16.16
N SER A 259 -4.60 -6.91 -15.89
CA SER A 259 -3.85 -8.15 -16.16
C SER A 259 -3.76 -8.49 -17.65
N GLU A 260 -4.72 -8.07 -18.47
CA GLU A 260 -4.71 -8.40 -19.91
C GLU A 260 -3.51 -7.79 -20.63
N ASN A 261 -3.07 -6.60 -20.21
CA ASN A 261 -2.03 -5.83 -20.89
C ASN A 261 -0.89 -5.38 -19.95
N ASN A 262 -0.85 -5.87 -18.71
CA ASN A 262 0.07 -5.42 -17.65
C ASN A 262 0.13 -3.88 -17.50
N GLN A 263 -1.02 -3.22 -17.70
CA GLN A 263 -1.10 -1.76 -17.72
C GLN A 263 -1.51 -1.23 -16.35
N LYS A 264 -0.74 -0.26 -15.84
CA LYS A 264 -1.09 0.51 -14.64
C LYS A 264 -1.83 1.79 -15.03
N ILE A 265 -2.99 2.01 -14.43
CA ILE A 265 -3.79 3.23 -14.61
C ILE A 265 -3.96 3.93 -13.26
N GLU A 266 -3.67 5.22 -13.21
CA GLU A 266 -3.83 6.04 -11.99
C GLU A 266 -5.10 6.89 -12.08
N GLY A 267 -5.76 7.13 -10.94
CA GLY A 267 -6.96 7.96 -10.87
C GLY A 267 -7.89 7.59 -9.70
N ASP A 268 -9.10 8.13 -9.75
CA ASP A 268 -10.04 8.11 -8.61
C ASP A 268 -11.35 7.35 -8.93
N LYS A 269 -11.54 6.90 -10.17
CA LYS A 269 -12.71 6.11 -10.59
C LYS A 269 -12.26 4.95 -11.45
N PHE A 270 -12.48 3.74 -10.97
CA PHE A 270 -12.08 2.53 -11.65
C PHE A 270 -13.29 1.68 -12.06
N LYS A 271 -13.23 1.16 -13.28
CA LYS A 271 -14.09 0.05 -13.73
C LYS A 271 -13.16 -1.15 -13.91
N SER A 272 -13.27 -2.15 -13.04
CA SER A 272 -12.42 -3.34 -13.03
C SER A 272 -13.01 -4.48 -13.85
N GLU A 273 -12.15 -5.25 -14.50
CA GLU A 273 -12.46 -6.57 -15.04
C GLU A 273 -12.20 -7.67 -14.01
N SER A 274 -12.64 -8.92 -14.27
CA SER A 274 -12.60 -10.04 -13.30
C SER A 274 -11.19 -10.51 -12.91
N ASN A 275 -10.17 -9.73 -13.25
CA ASN A 275 -8.75 -10.01 -13.12
C ASN A 275 -7.93 -8.75 -12.81
N ASP A 276 -8.57 -7.60 -12.59
CA ASP A 276 -7.86 -6.39 -12.24
C ASP A 276 -7.61 -6.33 -10.74
N ILE A 277 -6.46 -5.76 -10.36
CA ILE A 277 -6.09 -5.56 -8.96
C ILE A 277 -6.10 -4.06 -8.70
N LEU A 278 -6.90 -3.64 -7.72
CA LEU A 278 -6.88 -2.26 -7.24
C LEU A 278 -5.85 -2.13 -6.12
N PHE A 279 -4.78 -1.38 -6.38
CA PHE A 279 -3.77 -1.05 -5.39
C PHE A 279 -4.05 0.33 -4.78
N VAL A 280 -4.04 0.44 -3.45
CA VAL A 280 -4.30 1.70 -2.75
C VAL A 280 -3.24 1.94 -1.69
N ASN A 281 -2.50 3.03 -1.85
CA ASN A 281 -1.59 3.54 -0.84
C ASN A 281 -2.34 4.53 0.06
N LEU A 282 -2.46 4.16 1.33
CA LEU A 282 -3.24 4.81 2.37
C LEU A 282 -2.41 5.71 3.29
N ALA A 283 -1.13 5.92 2.98
CA ALA A 283 -0.24 6.69 3.84
C ALA A 283 -0.72 8.14 3.97
N ILE A 284 -1.19 8.51 5.16
CA ILE A 284 -1.79 9.84 5.35
C ILE A 284 -0.74 10.93 5.45
N HIS A 285 0.47 10.65 5.93
CA HIS A 285 1.51 11.66 5.99
C HIS A 285 2.08 11.93 4.59
N GLN A 286 2.11 13.19 4.18
CA GLN A 286 2.82 13.67 2.98
C GLN A 286 3.70 14.88 3.36
N GLY A 287 4.79 14.60 4.08
CA GLY A 287 5.64 15.65 4.65
C GLY A 287 4.95 16.32 5.84
N ARG A 288 4.49 17.57 5.70
CA ARG A 288 3.75 18.30 6.75
C ARG A 288 2.24 18.28 6.56
N LYS A 289 1.75 17.80 5.41
CA LYS A 289 0.32 17.70 5.10
C LYS A 289 -0.17 16.31 5.48
N LEU A 290 -1.43 16.24 5.91
CA LEU A 290 -2.15 15.00 6.14
C LEU A 290 -3.16 14.81 5.02
N ASN A 291 -3.10 13.66 4.33
CA ASN A 291 -4.16 13.19 3.46
C ASN A 291 -5.33 12.68 4.31
N GLU A 292 -6.47 12.58 3.66
CA GLU A 292 -7.72 12.14 4.29
C GLU A 292 -7.84 10.60 4.24
N ALA A 293 -8.83 10.05 4.96
CA ALA A 293 -9.10 8.61 4.94
C ALA A 293 -9.71 8.17 3.60
N VAL A 294 -9.29 7.02 3.07
CA VAL A 294 -9.86 6.49 1.82
C VAL A 294 -11.12 5.68 2.12
N VAL A 295 -12.25 6.07 1.51
CA VAL A 295 -13.52 5.34 1.61
C VAL A 295 -13.72 4.48 0.37
N ILE A 296 -13.91 3.17 0.56
CA ILE A 296 -14.10 2.20 -0.52
C ILE A 296 -15.41 1.45 -0.31
N ASP A 297 -16.31 1.50 -1.28
CA ASP A 297 -17.47 0.61 -1.32
C ASP A 297 -17.12 -0.65 -2.09
N TYR A 298 -17.07 -1.78 -1.38
CA TYR A 298 -16.79 -3.11 -1.94
C TYR A 298 -18.08 -3.90 -2.09
N TYR A 299 -18.55 -4.05 -3.33
CA TYR A 299 -19.76 -4.82 -3.62
C TYR A 299 -19.47 -6.30 -3.81
N TYR A 300 -20.35 -7.14 -3.27
CA TYR A 300 -20.26 -8.61 -3.32
C TYR A 300 -21.61 -9.26 -3.60
#